data_AF-A0A9N9KK03-F1
#
_entry.id   AF-A0A9N9KK03-F1
#
_cell.length_a   1.000
_cell.length_b   1.000
_cell.length_c   1.000
_cell.angle_alpha   90.00
_cell.angle_beta   90.00
_cell.angle_gamma   90.00
#
_symmetry.space_group_name_H-M   'P 1'
#
loop_
_entity.id
_entity.type
_entity.pdbx_description
1 polymer ?
#
loop_
_entity_poly.entity_id
_entity_poly.type
_entity_poly.pdbx_seq_one_letter_code
_entity_poly.pdbx_strand_id
1 'polypeptide(L)'
;YYKLDPSHYVSVLALAWDAMLKMTDIEIELFTDMSMHDLIEEAKRGGIAIACKHYFKANNPKIGKSFDPSKPTIWISYFDANNLYGWAMSQYLPIGNYKWE
;
A
#
# COMPACT_ATOMS: atom_id res chain seq x y z
N TYR A 1 -23.48 0.02 8.95
CA TYR A 1 -22.33 -0.91 9.07
C TYR A 1 -21.55 -0.62 10.36
N TYR A 2 -20.70 0.42 10.45
CA TYR A 2 -19.90 0.76 11.65
C TYR A 2 -20.64 1.55 12.75
N LYS A 3 -21.86 2.05 12.49
CA LYS A 3 -22.65 2.86 13.44
C LYS A 3 -21.87 4.08 13.98
N LEU A 4 -21.10 4.73 13.11
CA LEU A 4 -20.44 6.01 13.36
C LEU A 4 -21.07 7.04 12.44
N ASP A 5 -21.30 8.25 12.93
CA ASP A 5 -21.85 9.34 12.14
C ASP A 5 -20.70 10.17 11.53
N PRO A 6 -20.53 10.17 10.19
CA PRO A 6 -19.46 10.90 9.51
C PRO A 6 -19.40 12.39 9.83
N SER A 7 -20.51 13.02 10.20
CA SER A 7 -20.56 14.46 10.52
C SER A 7 -19.79 14.83 11.79
N HIS A 8 -19.41 13.86 12.62
CA HIS A 8 -18.60 14.08 13.82
C HIS A 8 -17.09 14.04 13.55
N TYR A 9 -16.66 13.83 12.30
CA TYR A 9 -15.25 13.63 11.95
C TYR A 9 -14.71 14.74 11.06
N VAL A 10 -13.49 15.19 11.37
CA VAL A 10 -12.77 16.20 10.58
C VAL A 10 -12.35 15.66 9.20
N SER A 11 -12.14 14.35 9.08
CA SER A 11 -11.75 13.70 7.83
C SER A 11 -12.24 12.26 7.74
N VAL A 12 -12.29 11.74 6.50
CA VAL A 12 -12.63 10.33 6.23
C VAL A 12 -11.61 9.37 6.86
N LEU A 13 -10.34 9.78 6.99
CA LEU A 13 -9.29 8.97 7.63
C LEU A 13 -9.55 8.80 9.13
N ALA A 14 -9.97 9.87 9.82
CA ALA A 14 -10.34 9.80 11.23
C ALA A 14 -11.55 8.88 11.44
N LEU A 15 -12.57 9.00 10.58
CA LEU A 15 -13.72 8.09 10.60
C LEU A 15 -13.30 6.63 10.34
N ALA A 16 -12.42 6.39 9.36
CA ALA A 16 -11.97 5.04 9.01
C ALA A 16 -11.14 4.40 10.14
N TRP A 17 -10.30 5.20 10.82
CA TRP A 17 -9.52 4.76 11.98
C TRP A 17 -10.42 4.32 13.14
N ASP A 18 -11.39 5.16 13.52
CA ASP A 18 -12.35 4.81 14.58
C ASP A 18 -13.25 3.63 14.18
N ALA A 19 -13.65 3.56 12.91
CA ALA A 19 -14.41 2.43 12.41
C ALA A 19 -13.60 1.13 12.53
N MET A 20 -12.30 1.17 12.21
CA MET A 20 -11.40 0.02 12.37
C MET A 20 -11.32 -0.41 13.83
N LEU A 21 -10.99 0.49 14.76
CA LEU A 21 -10.90 0.18 16.19
C LEU A 21 -12.22 -0.38 16.75
N LYS A 22 -13.35 0.24 16.42
CA LYS A 22 -14.68 -0.18 16.89
C LYS A 22 -15.11 -1.55 16.33
N MET A 23 -14.67 -1.89 15.11
CA MET A 23 -15.06 -3.13 14.46
C MET A 23 -14.19 -4.32 14.88
N THR A 24 -12.91 -4.08 15.16
CA THR A 24 -11.95 -5.14 15.54
C THR A 24 -11.83 -5.30 17.05
N ASP A 25 -12.25 -4.30 17.84
CA ASP A 25 -12.10 -4.24 19.30
C ASP A 25 -10.64 -4.42 19.74
N ILE A 26 -9.72 -3.91 18.92
CA ILE A 26 -8.29 -4.06 19.13
C ILE A 26 -7.73 -2.90 19.94
N GLU A 27 -6.85 -3.22 20.88
CA GLU A 27 -6.04 -2.23 21.60
C GLU A 27 -4.64 -2.21 21.00
N ILE A 28 -4.23 -1.06 20.48
CA ILE A 28 -2.89 -0.84 19.93
C ILE A 28 -2.05 -0.16 21.01
N GLU A 29 -0.98 -0.83 21.44
CA GLU A 29 -0.03 -0.26 22.40
C GLU A 29 0.66 0.97 21.80
N LEU A 30 0.82 2.01 22.62
CA LEU A 30 1.55 3.21 22.23
C LEU A 30 3.03 3.06 22.58
N PHE A 31 3.91 3.61 21.74
CA PHE A 31 5.31 3.72 22.10
C PHE A 31 5.47 4.60 23.34
N THR A 32 6.14 4.06 24.36
CA THR A 32 6.47 4.79 25.60
C THR A 32 7.90 5.33 25.60
N ASP A 33 8.76 4.76 24.76
CA ASP A 33 10.14 5.21 24.53
C ASP A 33 10.21 6.04 23.24
N MET A 34 10.68 7.29 23.37
CA MET A 34 10.84 8.21 22.23
C MET A 34 11.82 7.66 21.18
N SER A 35 12.87 6.95 21.61
CA SER A 35 13.85 6.41 20.67
C SER A 35 13.26 5.31 19.79
N MET A 36 12.31 4.51 20.29
CA MET A 36 11.57 3.53 19.47
C MET A 36 10.66 4.24 18.47
N HIS A 37 9.94 5.27 18.94
CA HIS A 37 9.08 6.07 18.08
C HIS A 37 9.88 6.68 16.92
N ASP A 38 11.02 7.31 17.22
CA ASP A 38 11.87 7.96 16.22
C ASP A 38 12.44 6.96 15.22
N LEU A 39 12.87 5.77 15.68
CA LEU A 39 13.32 4.69 14.80
C LEU A 39 12.21 4.27 13.82
N ILE A 40 10.99 4.07 14.30
CA ILE A 40 9.87 3.63 13.46
C ILE A 40 9.46 4.73 12.48
N GLU A 41 9.43 5.99 12.90
CA GLU A 41 9.17 7.11 12.00
C GLU A 41 10.26 7.25 10.93
N GLU A 42 11.53 7.09 11.29
CA GLU A 42 12.63 7.07 10.33
C GLU A 42 12.58 5.84 9.41
N ALA A 43 12.09 4.69 9.88
CA ALA A 43 11.99 3.47 9.09
C ALA A 43 10.81 3.48 8.09
N LYS A 44 9.79 4.32 8.28
CA LYS A 44 8.63 4.39 7.38
C LYS A 44 9.06 4.75 5.96
N ARG A 45 8.55 4.00 4.98
CA ARG A 45 8.75 4.23 3.55
C ARG A 45 7.39 4.29 2.85
N GLY A 46 7.32 5.07 1.79
CA GLY A 46 6.14 5.15 0.93
C GLY A 46 6.04 3.97 -0.05
N GLY A 47 5.26 4.17 -1.11
CA GLY A 47 5.19 3.22 -2.22
C GLY A 47 6.54 3.07 -2.95
N ILE A 48 6.82 1.86 -3.44
CA ILE A 48 8.01 1.58 -4.22
C ILE A 48 7.76 2.03 -5.67
N ALA A 49 8.60 2.93 -6.18
CA ALA A 49 8.60 3.37 -7.58
C ALA A 49 9.98 3.12 -8.19
N ILE A 50 10.09 2.10 -9.05
CA ILE A 50 11.35 1.68 -9.67
C ILE A 50 11.16 1.55 -11.18
N ALA A 51 12.13 2.09 -11.94
CA ALA A 51 12.24 1.88 -13.39
C ALA A 51 13.53 1.12 -13.71
N CYS A 52 13.45 -0.20 -13.87
CA CYS A 52 14.63 -1.04 -14.18
C CYS A 52 15.19 -0.82 -15.60
N LYS A 53 14.37 -0.32 -16.51
CA LYS A 53 14.75 0.00 -17.90
C LYS A 53 14.07 1.30 -18.32
N HIS A 54 14.87 2.29 -18.71
CA HIS A 54 14.38 3.63 -19.06
C HIS A 54 13.43 3.64 -20.26
N TYR A 55 13.59 2.71 -21.20
CA TYR A 55 12.74 2.62 -22.38
C TYR A 55 12.50 1.18 -22.80
N PHE A 56 11.22 0.86 -23.01
CA PHE A 56 10.81 -0.41 -23.58
C PHE A 56 9.63 -0.18 -24.51
N LYS A 57 9.65 -0.81 -25.69
CA LYS A 57 8.60 -0.67 -26.70
C LYS A 57 8.13 -2.06 -27.12
N ALA A 58 6.81 -2.25 -27.07
CA ALA A 58 6.19 -3.46 -27.58
C ALA A 58 6.37 -3.55 -29.11
N ASN A 59 6.60 -4.76 -29.62
CA ASN A 59 6.57 -5.06 -31.04
C ASN A 59 5.84 -6.39 -31.23
N ASN A 60 4.52 -6.37 -31.30
CA ASN A 60 3.74 -7.60 -31.48
C ASN A 60 2.57 -7.36 -32.45
N PRO A 61 2.02 -8.42 -33.08
CA PRO A 61 0.98 -8.26 -34.10
C PRO A 61 -0.30 -7.53 -33.63
N LYS A 62 -0.53 -7.41 -32.32
CA LYS A 62 -1.73 -6.72 -31.78
C LYS A 62 -1.63 -5.20 -31.85
N ILE A 63 -0.44 -4.63 -32.06
CA ILE A 63 -0.26 -3.17 -32.20
C ILE A 63 -0.57 -2.65 -33.62
N GLY A 64 -1.06 -3.54 -34.50
CA GLY A 64 -1.55 -3.19 -35.84
C GLY A 64 -0.45 -2.64 -36.75
N LYS A 65 -0.70 -1.47 -37.37
CA LYS A 65 0.20 -0.85 -38.36
C LYS A 65 1.60 -0.53 -37.83
N SER A 66 1.78 -0.48 -36.51
CA SER A 66 3.06 -0.21 -35.86
C SER A 66 3.91 -1.47 -35.65
N PHE A 67 3.40 -2.66 -35.97
CA PHE A 67 4.14 -3.91 -35.90
C PHE A 67 5.16 -4.00 -37.02
N ASP A 68 6.41 -4.29 -36.67
CA ASP A 68 7.50 -4.47 -37.61
C ASP A 68 7.89 -5.96 -37.63
N PRO A 69 7.54 -6.72 -38.70
CA PRO A 69 7.86 -8.15 -38.79
C PRO A 69 9.35 -8.42 -39.00
N SER A 70 10.16 -7.40 -39.33
CA SER A 70 11.61 -7.54 -39.42
C SER A 70 12.30 -7.57 -38.06
N LYS A 71 11.60 -7.18 -36.99
CA LYS A 71 12.13 -7.10 -35.63
C LYS A 71 11.60 -8.22 -34.75
N PRO A 72 12.31 -8.58 -33.66
CA PRO A 72 11.82 -9.57 -32.70
C PRO A 72 10.44 -9.21 -32.15
N THR A 73 9.61 -10.24 -31.93
CA THR A 73 8.31 -10.05 -31.30
C THR A 73 8.48 -9.80 -29.80
N ILE A 74 7.98 -8.67 -29.32
CA ILE A 74 8.11 -8.19 -27.94
C ILE A 74 6.73 -7.85 -27.38
N TRP A 75 6.44 -8.38 -26.19
CA TRP A 75 5.22 -8.11 -25.42
C TRP A 75 5.54 -7.29 -24.17
N ILE A 76 4.56 -6.49 -23.74
CA ILE A 76 4.59 -5.75 -22.47
C ILE A 76 3.34 -6.18 -21.71
N SER A 77 3.51 -6.58 -20.45
CA SER A 77 2.41 -6.88 -19.55
C SER A 77 2.33 -5.78 -18.49
N TYR A 78 1.11 -5.42 -18.12
CA TYR A 78 0.83 -4.51 -17.02
C TYR A 78 0.02 -5.27 -15.97
N PHE A 79 0.46 -5.19 -14.72
CA PHE A 79 -0.20 -5.80 -13.58
C PHE A 79 -0.48 -4.70 -12.57
N ASP A 80 -1.71 -4.68 -12.06
CA ASP A 80 -2.13 -3.79 -11.00
C ASP A 80 -2.82 -4.60 -9.90
N ALA A 81 -2.46 -4.30 -8.65
CA ALA A 81 -3.00 -5.01 -7.50
C ALA A 81 -4.25 -4.27 -6.99
N ASN A 82 -5.42 -4.91 -7.10
CA ASN A 82 -6.66 -4.37 -6.57
C ASN A 82 -6.59 -4.25 -5.04
N ASN A 83 -6.64 -3.02 -4.53
CA ASN A 83 -6.62 -2.73 -3.08
C ASN A 83 -5.40 -3.30 -2.34
N LEU A 84 -4.18 -3.02 -2.85
CA LEU A 84 -2.93 -3.52 -2.27
C LEU A 84 -2.79 -3.23 -0.76
N TYR A 85 -3.04 -1.99 -0.34
CA TYR A 85 -2.94 -1.63 1.08
C TYR A 85 -4.02 -2.31 1.93
N GLY A 86 -5.26 -2.42 1.46
CA GLY A 86 -6.30 -3.13 2.20
C GLY A 86 -5.99 -4.62 2.36
N TRP A 87 -5.39 -5.25 1.34
CA TRP A 87 -4.91 -6.64 1.44
C TRP A 87 -3.78 -6.78 2.48
N ALA A 88 -2.82 -5.85 2.47
CA ALA A 88 -1.72 -5.83 3.44
C ALA A 88 -2.22 -5.58 4.87
N MET A 89 -3.19 -4.68 5.05
CA MET A 89 -3.85 -4.41 6.34
C MET A 89 -4.68 -5.59 6.87
N SER A 90 -5.00 -6.56 6.02
CA SER A 90 -5.69 -7.80 6.42
C SER A 90 -4.73 -8.89 6.90
N GLN A 91 -3.42 -8.65 6.85
CA GLN A 91 -2.40 -9.56 7.36
C GLN A 91 -2.12 -9.30 8.85
N TYR A 92 -1.33 -10.17 9.49
CA TYR A 92 -0.85 -9.93 10.85
C TYR A 92 0.07 -8.71 10.89
N LEU A 93 -0.27 -7.74 11.74
CA LEU A 93 0.48 -6.52 11.97
C LEU A 93 0.91 -6.44 13.44
N PRO A 94 2.01 -5.74 13.77
CA PRO A 94 2.40 -5.48 15.14
C PRO A 94 1.39 -4.56 15.83
N ILE A 95 0.96 -4.96 17.03
CA ILE A 95 -0.05 -4.24 17.83
C ILE A 95 0.42 -3.91 19.25
N GLY A 96 1.53 -4.50 19.72
CA GLY A 96 2.10 -4.24 21.04
C GLY A 96 3.23 -5.20 21.44
N ASN A 97 3.58 -5.16 22.72
CA ASN A 97 4.74 -5.75 23.37
C ASN A 97 6.08 -5.27 22.79
N TYR A 98 6.18 -3.96 22.54
CA TYR A 98 7.40 -3.36 21.97
C TYR A 98 8.53 -3.32 23.01
N LYS A 99 9.69 -3.83 22.64
CA LYS A 99 10.88 -3.88 23.49
C LYS A 99 12.14 -3.79 22.64
N TRP A 100 13.18 -3.17 23.20
CA TRP A 100 14.53 -3.31 22.67
C TRP A 100 15.03 -4.73 22.92
N GLU A 101 15.90 -5.20 22.02
CA GLU A 101 16.69 -6.42 22.24
C GLU A 101 17.92 -6.13 23.10
#